data_AF-A0A7L9UBX8-F1
#
_entry.id   AF-A0A7L9UBX8-F1
#
_cell.length_a   1.000
_cell.length_b   1.000
_cell.length_c   1.000
_cell.angle_alpha   90.00
_cell.angle_beta   90.00
_cell.angle_gamma   90.00
#
_symmetry.space_group_name_H-M   'P 1'
#
loop_
_entity.id
_entity.type
_entity.pdbx_description
1 polymer ?
#
loop_
_entity_poly.entity_id
_entity_poly.type
_entity_poly.pdbx_seq_one_letter_code
_entity_poly.pdbx_strand_id
1 'polypeptide(L)'
;MITVEDINDAWGWMGLRAVEILGANAFGNLILRDADGSYWRLRPQDLCCEPVAGNRAALDALSYNQDFLNDWYMPELVDLAESTLGPLTDDRTYCLKIPSALGGHYGSENLATVPLSELIRFSGEGAQQLDGLPGWS
;
A
#
# COMPACT_ATOMS: atom_id res chain seq x y z
N MET A 1 11.53 -2.15 -10.46
CA MET A 1 10.14 -2.62 -10.65
C MET A 1 9.91 -3.77 -9.70
N ILE A 2 8.80 -3.77 -8.96
CA ILE A 2 8.46 -4.82 -7.99
C ILE A 2 7.82 -6.02 -8.68
N THR A 3 8.06 -7.23 -8.16
CA THR A 3 7.53 -8.49 -8.65
C THR A 3 6.52 -9.12 -7.67
N VAL A 4 5.77 -10.13 -8.12
CA VAL A 4 4.87 -10.88 -7.22
C VAL A 4 5.66 -11.72 -6.21
N GLU A 5 6.87 -12.16 -6.59
CA GLU A 5 7.81 -12.82 -5.69
C GLU A 5 8.21 -11.90 -4.54
N ASP A 6 8.60 -10.66 -4.81
CA ASP A 6 8.95 -9.67 -3.77
C ASP A 6 7.79 -9.45 -2.77
N ILE A 7 6.56 -9.44 -3.27
CA ILE A 7 5.35 -9.27 -2.45
C ILE A 7 5.11 -10.51 -1.60
N ASN A 8 5.18 -11.70 -2.17
CA ASN A 8 4.94 -12.95 -1.46
C ASN A 8 6.01 -13.17 -0.37
N ASP A 9 7.26 -12.82 -0.64
CA ASP A 9 8.33 -12.89 0.35
C ASP A 9 8.10 -11.94 1.53
N ALA A 10 7.61 -10.71 1.27
CA ALA A 10 7.40 -9.69 2.30
C ALA A 10 6.07 -9.80 3.05
N TRP A 11 5.00 -10.26 2.39
CA TRP A 11 3.62 -10.20 2.90
C TRP A 11 2.88 -11.54 2.88
N GLY A 12 3.48 -12.62 2.34
CA GLY A 12 2.83 -13.93 2.25
C GLY A 12 2.49 -14.56 3.60
N TRP A 13 3.12 -14.10 4.69
CA TRP A 13 2.81 -14.52 6.06
C TRP A 13 1.37 -14.16 6.49
N MET A 14 0.71 -13.21 5.82
CA MET A 14 -0.71 -12.87 6.03
C MET A 14 -1.69 -13.88 5.42
N GLY A 15 -1.19 -14.91 4.73
CA GLY A 15 -2.00 -15.86 3.97
C GLY A 15 -2.30 -15.43 2.53
N LEU A 16 -1.75 -14.29 2.10
CA LEU A 16 -1.76 -13.84 0.70
C LEU A 16 -0.85 -14.73 -0.16
N ARG A 17 -1.33 -15.14 -1.32
CA ARG A 17 -0.54 -15.74 -2.42
C ARG A 17 -0.76 -14.92 -3.68
N ALA A 18 -0.05 -13.81 -3.79
CA ALA A 18 -0.16 -12.89 -4.92
C ALA A 18 0.29 -13.58 -6.22
N VAL A 19 -0.55 -13.48 -7.26
CA VAL A 19 -0.26 -14.00 -8.60
C VAL A 19 -0.21 -12.89 -9.66
N GLU A 20 -0.72 -11.70 -9.34
CA GLU A 20 -0.75 -10.55 -10.26
C GLU A 20 -0.83 -9.25 -9.46
N ILE A 21 -0.07 -8.24 -9.91
CA ILE A 21 -0.16 -6.85 -9.43
C ILE A 21 -1.05 -6.10 -10.41
N LEU A 22 -2.25 -5.71 -9.98
CA LEU A 22 -3.22 -5.03 -10.85
C LEU A 22 -2.99 -3.53 -10.93
N GLY A 23 -2.42 -2.94 -9.88
CA GLY A 23 -2.19 -1.50 -9.84
C GLY A 23 -1.38 -1.08 -8.63
N ALA A 24 -0.70 0.04 -8.80
CA ALA A 24 -0.01 0.77 -7.75
C ALA A 24 -0.44 2.24 -7.81
N ASN A 25 -0.65 2.88 -6.66
CA ASN A 25 -0.86 4.32 -6.59
C ASN A 25 0.46 5.06 -6.28
N ALA A 26 0.41 6.39 -6.24
CA ALA A 26 1.57 7.25 -5.98
C ALA A 26 2.16 7.13 -4.55
N PHE A 27 1.46 6.49 -3.62
CA PHE A 27 1.91 6.19 -2.26
C PHE A 27 2.34 4.72 -2.09
N GLY A 28 2.35 3.93 -3.16
CA GLY A 28 2.81 2.55 -3.15
C GLY A 28 1.79 1.59 -2.55
N ASN A 29 0.52 2.02 -2.42
CA ASN A 29 -0.58 1.10 -2.19
C ASN A 29 -0.70 0.19 -3.42
N LEU A 30 -0.93 -1.10 -3.20
CA LEU A 30 -1.09 -2.08 -4.27
C LEU A 30 -2.48 -2.70 -4.25
N ILE A 31 -3.04 -2.96 -5.42
CA ILE A 31 -4.12 -3.94 -5.60
C ILE A 31 -3.52 -5.21 -6.18
N LEU A 32 -3.75 -6.32 -5.50
CA LEU A 32 -3.16 -7.61 -5.79
C LEU A 32 -4.26 -8.62 -6.05
N ARG A 33 -4.05 -9.51 -7.02
CA ARG A 33 -4.87 -10.70 -7.18
C ARG A 33 -4.20 -11.86 -6.47
N ASP A 34 -4.98 -12.54 -5.65
CA ASP A 34 -4.58 -13.75 -4.96
C ASP A 34 -4.85 -15.00 -5.83
N ALA A 35 -4.12 -16.09 -5.56
CA ALA A 35 -4.24 -17.36 -6.26
C ALA A 35 -5.67 -17.94 -6.24
N ASP A 36 -6.47 -17.66 -5.20
CA ASP A 36 -7.85 -18.11 -5.09
C ASP A 36 -8.85 -17.20 -5.83
N GLY A 37 -8.36 -16.18 -6.53
CA GLY A 37 -9.16 -15.25 -7.35
C GLY A 37 -9.78 -14.09 -6.59
N SER A 38 -9.47 -13.96 -5.29
CA SER A 38 -9.77 -12.79 -4.48
C SER A 38 -8.78 -11.64 -4.75
N TYR A 39 -9.12 -10.44 -4.31
CA TYR A 39 -8.31 -9.24 -4.48
C TYR A 39 -8.04 -8.61 -3.13
N TRP A 40 -6.79 -8.20 -2.96
CA TRP A 40 -6.25 -7.66 -1.73
C TRP A 40 -5.71 -6.26 -1.98
N ARG A 41 -5.76 -5.43 -0.95
CA ARG A 41 -5.09 -4.14 -0.94
C ARG A 41 -3.99 -4.15 0.10
N LEU A 42 -2.79 -3.79 -0.33
CA LEU A 42 -1.63 -3.57 0.52
C LEU A 42 -1.48 -2.05 0.70
N ARG A 43 -1.41 -1.61 1.96
CA ARG A 43 -1.21 -0.20 2.34
C ARG A 43 0.04 -0.08 3.21
N PRO A 44 1.20 0.28 2.64
CA PRO A 44 2.46 0.34 3.39
C PRO A 44 2.45 1.33 4.55
N GLN A 45 1.71 2.43 4.43
CA GLN A 45 1.63 3.46 5.47
C GLN A 45 0.91 2.96 6.72
N ASP A 46 -0.04 2.05 6.54
CA ASP A 46 -0.86 1.50 7.63
C ASP A 46 -0.36 0.12 8.08
N LEU A 47 0.76 -0.35 7.52
CA LEU A 47 1.33 -1.67 7.79
C LEU A 47 0.29 -2.80 7.68
N CYS A 48 -0.59 -2.72 6.68
CA CYS A 48 -1.68 -3.68 6.52
C CYS A 48 -1.82 -4.20 5.08
N CYS A 49 -2.30 -5.44 4.99
CA CYS A 49 -2.69 -6.07 3.74
C CYS A 49 -3.98 -6.87 3.98
N GLU A 50 -5.06 -6.51 3.29
CA GLU A 50 -6.39 -7.05 3.56
C GLU A 50 -7.21 -7.32 2.29
N PRO A 51 -8.14 -8.29 2.31
CA PRO A 51 -9.06 -8.52 1.19
C PRO A 51 -9.96 -7.30 0.95
N VAL A 52 -10.10 -6.88 -0.31
CA VAL A 52 -11.00 -5.79 -0.72
C VAL A 52 -12.10 -6.24 -1.66
N ALA A 53 -11.93 -7.37 -2.35
CA ALA A 53 -12.98 -7.97 -3.19
C ALA A 53 -12.80 -9.48 -3.31
N GLY A 54 -13.91 -10.23 -3.24
CA GLY A 54 -13.86 -11.69 -3.36
C GLY A 54 -13.79 -12.22 -4.80
N ASN A 55 -14.09 -11.38 -5.78
CA ASN A 55 -14.10 -11.74 -7.20
C ASN A 55 -14.05 -10.50 -8.10
N ARG A 56 -13.95 -10.71 -9.41
CA ARG A 56 -13.76 -9.62 -10.39
C ARG A 56 -14.92 -8.63 -10.41
N ALA A 57 -16.17 -9.12 -10.33
CA ALA A 57 -17.34 -8.24 -10.33
C ALA A 57 -17.38 -7.33 -9.09
N ALA A 58 -16.97 -7.86 -7.92
CA ALA A 58 -16.84 -7.06 -6.70
C ALA A 58 -15.72 -6.02 -6.81
N LEU A 59 -14.58 -6.36 -7.44
CA LEU A 59 -13.52 -5.39 -7.71
C LEU A 59 -13.99 -4.30 -8.68
N ASP A 60 -14.67 -4.66 -9.76
CA ASP A 60 -15.20 -3.70 -10.74
C ASP A 60 -16.20 -2.74 -10.07
N ALA A 61 -17.00 -3.21 -9.11
CA ALA A 61 -17.91 -2.37 -8.34
C ALA A 61 -17.18 -1.28 -7.53
N LEU A 62 -15.94 -1.50 -7.08
CA LEU A 62 -15.14 -0.49 -6.38
C LEU A 62 -14.80 0.70 -7.28
N SER A 63 -14.77 0.50 -8.60
CA SER A 63 -14.52 1.59 -9.58
C SER A 63 -15.67 2.61 -9.66
N TYR A 64 -16.83 2.29 -9.07
CA TYR A 64 -17.97 3.20 -8.96
C TYR A 64 -18.15 3.75 -7.54
N ASN A 65 -17.33 3.31 -6.59
CA ASN A 65 -17.39 3.76 -5.20
C ASN A 65 -16.46 4.97 -5.00
N GLN A 66 -17.04 6.16 -4.88
CA GLN A 66 -16.26 7.40 -4.75
C GLN A 66 -15.40 7.44 -3.49
N ASP A 67 -15.86 6.87 -2.37
CA ASP A 67 -15.08 6.84 -1.14
C ASP A 67 -13.84 5.95 -1.31
N PHE A 68 -14.01 4.78 -1.95
CA PHE A 68 -12.89 3.91 -2.28
C PHE A 68 -11.91 4.58 -3.25
N LEU A 69 -12.41 5.25 -4.29
CA LEU A 69 -11.56 5.94 -5.25
C LEU A 69 -10.79 7.10 -4.62
N ASN A 70 -11.42 7.88 -3.74
CA ASN A 70 -10.76 8.98 -3.05
C ASN A 70 -9.66 8.45 -2.11
N ASP A 71 -9.95 7.38 -1.37
CA ASP A 71 -8.97 6.73 -0.49
C ASP A 71 -7.87 5.99 -1.27
N TRP A 72 -8.17 5.48 -2.47
CA TRP A 72 -7.18 4.83 -3.34
C TRP A 72 -6.27 5.84 -4.04
N TYR A 73 -6.80 6.91 -4.63
CA TYR A 73 -5.99 7.90 -5.35
C TYR A 73 -5.30 8.89 -4.42
N MET A 74 -5.86 9.12 -3.23
CA MET A 74 -5.30 10.02 -2.21
C MET A 74 -4.96 11.42 -2.76
N PRO A 75 -5.84 12.05 -3.56
CA PRO A 75 -5.48 13.20 -4.41
C PRO A 75 -4.87 14.36 -3.63
N GLU A 76 -5.48 14.74 -2.49
CA GLU A 76 -4.97 15.83 -1.65
C GLU A 76 -3.57 15.53 -1.08
N LEU A 77 -3.28 14.25 -0.77
CA LEU A 77 -1.99 13.82 -0.26
C LEU A 77 -0.93 13.76 -1.36
N VAL A 78 -1.33 13.39 -2.58
CA VAL A 78 -0.47 13.44 -3.76
C VAL A 78 -0.09 14.88 -4.06
N ASP A 79 -1.05 15.81 -4.07
CA ASP A 79 -0.78 17.24 -4.28
C ASP A 79 0.17 17.80 -3.20
N LEU A 80 -0.02 17.43 -1.93
CA LEU A 80 0.89 17.80 -0.85
C LEU A 80 2.29 17.22 -1.04
N ALA A 81 2.40 15.96 -1.44
CA ALA A 81 3.69 15.30 -1.66
C ALA A 81 4.43 15.87 -2.87
N GLU A 82 3.75 16.10 -3.99
CA GLU A 82 4.30 16.73 -5.19
C GLU A 82 4.80 18.15 -4.90
N SER A 83 4.02 18.96 -4.18
CA SER A 83 4.43 20.32 -3.81
C SER A 83 5.60 20.37 -2.82
N THR A 84 5.76 19.33 -1.99
CA THR A 84 6.82 19.25 -0.97
C THR A 84 8.11 18.63 -1.51
N LEU A 85 8.00 17.57 -2.29
CA LEU A 85 9.12 16.70 -2.69
C LEU A 85 9.43 16.77 -4.19
N GLY A 86 8.57 17.41 -4.98
CA GLY A 86 8.59 17.35 -6.43
C GLY A 86 7.91 16.10 -6.99
N PRO A 87 7.73 16.03 -8.32
CA PRO A 87 7.10 14.88 -8.97
C PRO A 87 7.93 13.61 -8.82
N LEU A 88 7.27 12.45 -8.82
CA LEU A 88 7.96 11.16 -8.82
C LEU A 88 8.77 10.98 -10.10
N THR A 89 9.97 10.43 -9.93
CA THR A 89 10.75 9.85 -11.02
C THR A 89 10.41 8.37 -11.18
N ASP A 90 10.79 7.77 -12.30
CA ASP A 90 10.64 6.33 -12.55
C ASP A 90 11.04 5.50 -11.32
N ASP A 91 10.25 4.47 -11.01
CA ASP A 91 10.41 3.50 -9.90
C ASP A 91 10.23 3.98 -8.45
N ARG A 92 10.05 5.28 -8.22
CA ARG A 92 9.83 5.85 -6.89
C ARG A 92 8.35 6.00 -6.57
N THR A 93 8.06 5.99 -5.28
CA THR A 93 6.75 6.28 -4.71
C THR A 93 6.92 7.27 -3.56
N TYR A 94 5.85 8.01 -3.24
CA TYR A 94 5.75 8.72 -1.99
C TYR A 94 5.55 7.74 -0.84
N CYS A 95 6.04 8.09 0.34
CA CYS A 95 5.85 7.34 1.56
C CYS A 95 5.87 8.27 2.77
N LEU A 96 5.53 7.70 3.93
CA LEU A 96 5.78 8.35 5.21
C LEU A 96 7.14 7.92 5.75
N LYS A 97 7.90 8.85 6.35
CA LYS A 97 9.14 8.52 7.10
C LYS A 97 8.80 7.66 8.31
N ILE A 98 7.69 8.00 8.98
CA ILE A 98 7.09 7.23 10.07
C ILE A 98 5.72 6.75 9.56
N PRO A 99 5.49 5.44 9.41
CA PRO A 99 4.19 4.88 9.05
C PRO A 99 3.06 5.35 9.99
N SER A 100 1.85 5.50 9.46
CA SER A 100 0.64 5.84 10.23
C SER A 100 0.38 4.86 11.38
N ALA A 101 0.61 3.57 11.12
CA ALA A 101 0.50 2.51 12.14
C ALA A 101 1.45 2.70 13.34
N LEU A 102 2.49 3.52 13.20
CA LEU A 102 3.45 3.87 14.24
C LEU A 102 3.27 5.30 14.77
N GLY A 103 2.09 5.90 14.55
CA GLY A 103 1.79 7.28 14.98
C GLY A 103 2.29 8.35 14.02
N GLY A 104 2.72 7.98 12.81
CA GLY A 104 3.00 8.93 11.76
C GLY A 104 1.74 9.64 11.27
N HIS A 105 1.89 10.89 10.84
CA HIS A 105 0.81 11.64 10.22
C HIS A 105 1.20 12.10 8.82
N TYR A 106 0.19 12.30 7.97
CA TYR A 106 0.37 12.94 6.69
C TYR A 106 0.59 14.44 6.90
N GLY A 107 1.84 14.85 6.77
CA GLY A 107 2.30 16.23 6.91
C GLY A 107 3.63 16.38 6.18
N SER A 108 3.91 17.56 5.64
CA SER A 108 5.11 17.83 4.83
C SER A 108 6.43 17.37 5.46
N GLU A 109 6.51 17.42 6.79
CA GLU A 109 7.66 17.00 7.59
C GLU A 109 7.87 15.49 7.63
N ASN A 110 6.83 14.70 7.40
CA ASN A 110 6.84 13.23 7.45
C ASN A 110 6.76 12.59 6.06
N LEU A 111 6.78 13.37 4.97
CA LEU A 111 6.79 12.83 3.61
C LEU A 111 8.21 12.55 3.12
N ALA A 112 8.37 11.45 2.39
CA ALA A 112 9.60 11.11 1.68
C ALA A 112 9.27 10.42 0.34
N THR A 113 10.31 10.15 -0.44
CA THR A 113 10.23 9.22 -1.58
C THR A 113 11.15 8.03 -1.34
N VAL A 114 10.81 6.89 -1.91
CA VAL A 114 11.59 5.64 -1.81
C VAL A 114 11.29 4.75 -3.03
N PRO A 115 12.19 3.84 -3.46
CA PRO A 115 11.83 2.82 -4.43
C PRO A 115 10.67 1.96 -3.93
N LEU A 116 9.70 1.65 -4.80
CA LEU A 116 8.51 0.88 -4.40
C LEU A 116 8.87 -0.47 -3.77
N SER A 117 9.84 -1.19 -4.33
CA SER A 117 10.27 -2.49 -3.79
C SER A 117 10.83 -2.39 -2.37
N GLU A 118 11.55 -1.31 -2.05
CA GLU A 118 12.09 -1.08 -0.71
C GLU A 118 10.96 -0.77 0.28
N LEU A 119 9.97 0.04 -0.13
CA LEU A 119 8.79 0.33 0.69
C LEU A 119 8.01 -0.95 1.03
N ILE A 120 7.74 -1.80 0.05
CA ILE A 120 6.95 -3.02 0.25
C ILE A 120 7.69 -4.01 1.16
N ARG A 121 8.99 -4.19 0.97
CA ARG A 121 9.79 -5.08 1.83
C ARG A 121 9.83 -4.56 3.27
N PHE A 122 10.17 -3.29 3.45
CA PHE A 122 10.28 -2.69 4.79
C PHE A 122 8.95 -2.71 5.54
N SER A 123 7.85 -2.34 4.86
CA SER A 123 6.52 -2.37 5.48
C SER A 123 6.04 -3.79 5.78
N GLY A 124 6.39 -4.80 4.97
CA GLY A 124 6.07 -6.20 5.24
C GLY A 124 6.78 -6.76 6.46
N GLU A 125 8.09 -6.50 6.58
CA GLU A 125 8.87 -6.85 7.78
C GLU A 125 8.33 -6.15 9.04
N GLY A 126 8.02 -4.85 8.93
CA GLY A 126 7.46 -4.07 10.05
C GLY A 126 6.09 -4.58 10.49
N ALA A 127 5.18 -4.84 9.54
CA ALA A 127 3.87 -5.40 9.83
C ALA A 127 3.98 -6.78 10.51
N GLN A 128 4.89 -7.64 10.04
CA GLN A 128 5.09 -8.97 10.63
C GLN A 128 5.60 -8.89 12.08
N GLN A 129 6.50 -7.96 12.38
CA GLN A 129 7.03 -7.80 13.74
C GLN A 129 6.00 -7.23 14.72
N LEU A 130 5.02 -6.48 14.22
CA LEU A 130 3.97 -5.86 15.02
C LEU A 130 2.72 -6.76 15.15
N ASP A 131 2.61 -7.81 14.34
CA ASP A 131 1.47 -8.72 14.38
C ASP A 131 1.30 -9.34 15.78
N GLY A 132 0.07 -9.34 16.27
CA GLY A 132 -0.28 -9.85 17.60
C GLY A 132 0.17 -8.99 18.78
N LEU A 133 0.86 -7.86 18.58
CA LEU A 133 1.15 -6.92 19.66
C LEU A 133 -0.10 -6.10 20.03
N PRO A 134 -0.28 -5.74 21.32
CA PRO A 134 -1.37 -4.86 21.71
C PRO A 134 -1.18 -3.48 21.07
N GLY A 135 -2.21 -3.01 20.35
CA GLY A 135 -2.23 -1.66 19.80
C GLY A 135 -2.10 -0.62 20.91
N TRP A 136 -1.38 0.46 20.64
CA TRP A 136 -1.35 1.62 21.53
C TRP A 136 -2.65 2.39 21.33
N SER A 137 -3.54 2.33 22.33
CA SER A 137 -4.81 3.05 22.41
C SER A 137 -4.62 4.52 22.76
#